data_AF-A0A7J4XGA2-F1
#
_entry.id   AF-A0A7J4XGA2-F1
#
_cell.length_a   1.000
_cell.length_b   1.000
_cell.length_c   1.000
_cell.angle_alpha   90.00
_cell.angle_beta   90.00
_cell.angle_gamma   90.00
#
_symmetry.space_group_name_H-M   'P 1'
#
loop_
_entity.id
_entity.type
_entity.pdbx_description
1 polymer ?
#
loop_
_entity_poly.entity_id
_entity_poly.type
_entity_poly.pdbx_seq_one_letter_code
_entity_poly.pdbx_strand_id
1 'polypeptide(L)'
;MRRNNMKKYVYIILLLMLFNGCREAVPDQYVDMMTTIRIEPDYRDTVIPCNIAPLNFRIQEEADDYLTCISGSSGEKLYCYDRDVKVELKLWRSLLDANKGSEIKFEIYLKKQGIWYKYPVIKNSVSPNPIDGYLSYRLIEPSYVTYGELSIRQRDLTSFDECDIYNNQVLGGKGKSQCINCHSYQNYRTDHMQFHGRGDYGGTVIASGGKLRKVNLKTEETVSGGVYPAWHPVRNLIAYSVNKTGQLFHSKDLQKVEVQDTYSGLVLYDVDSNRLTVVLNDSNSLATFPSWSPDGRMLYYAAAFFRPSGKDRSAEMGMRYRDLKYNIMRIPFDAETMTFGSPDTVYNAAMRGRSATFPRVSPDGNYLLFTEADYGTFHIWHKSADLYLMNLRTKSVRPLEEVNSRDVESYHSWSSNGRWIVFSSRRDDGSYTRPYIAGFTTAGRFTKPFILPQEETGFYACFLKSFNIPEFMVEPVKFSVREFAGAFQGDAIYAEPATTSDVRSNNLSNTSLKPQKRG
;
A
#
# COMPACT_ATOMS: atom_id res chain seq x y z
N MET A 1 -59.19 6.65 41.07
CA MET A 1 -57.87 6.26 40.51
C MET A 1 -57.91 5.44 39.21
N ARG A 2 -58.96 4.68 38.87
CA ARG A 2 -58.98 3.85 37.63
C ARG A 2 -59.12 4.62 36.30
N ARG A 3 -59.68 5.85 36.30
CA ARG A 3 -59.98 6.62 35.07
C ARG A 3 -58.75 7.37 34.48
N ASN A 4 -57.72 7.66 35.29
CA ASN A 4 -56.49 8.32 34.83
C ASN A 4 -55.46 7.35 34.23
N ASN A 5 -55.48 6.09 34.63
CA ASN A 5 -54.58 5.08 34.06
C ASN A 5 -54.98 4.72 32.62
N MET A 6 -56.28 4.69 32.32
CA MET A 6 -56.78 4.38 30.97
C MET A 6 -56.35 5.42 29.92
N LYS A 7 -56.30 6.71 30.28
CA LYS A 7 -55.77 7.77 29.39
C LYS A 7 -54.26 7.63 29.17
N LYS A 8 -53.48 7.26 30.19
CA LYS A 8 -52.04 6.99 30.07
C LYS A 8 -51.74 5.84 29.12
N TYR A 9 -52.50 4.75 29.17
CA TYR A 9 -52.33 3.62 28.24
C TYR A 9 -52.70 3.98 26.79
N VAL A 10 -53.74 4.80 26.58
CA VAL A 10 -54.11 5.28 25.24
C VAL A 10 -53.03 6.19 24.65
N TYR A 11 -52.41 7.08 25.43
CA TYR A 11 -51.29 7.90 24.96
C TYR A 11 -50.04 7.07 24.66
N ILE A 12 -49.73 6.03 25.45
CA ILE A 12 -48.60 5.12 25.19
C ILE A 12 -48.83 4.30 23.92
N ILE A 13 -50.06 3.84 23.67
CA ILE A 13 -50.43 3.12 22.45
C ILE A 13 -50.40 4.05 21.22
N LEU A 14 -50.88 5.29 21.32
CA LEU A 14 -50.74 6.28 20.24
C LEU A 14 -49.28 6.67 19.97
N LEU A 15 -48.43 6.76 21.01
CA LEU A 15 -46.99 6.98 20.85
C LEU A 15 -46.30 5.78 20.19
N LEU A 16 -46.71 4.55 20.51
CA LEU A 16 -46.21 3.32 19.88
C LEU A 16 -46.69 3.16 18.43
N MET A 17 -47.89 3.65 18.09
CA MET A 17 -48.37 3.70 16.70
C MET A 17 -47.66 4.74 15.84
N LEU A 18 -47.11 5.81 16.43
CA LEU A 18 -46.30 6.82 15.73
C LEU A 18 -44.87 6.35 15.41
N PHE A 19 -44.42 5.20 15.95
CA PHE A 19 -43.15 4.58 15.61
C PHE A 19 -43.27 3.37 14.65
N ASN A 20 -44.47 3.03 14.18
CA ASN A 20 -44.65 2.22 12.98
C ASN A 20 -44.52 3.11 11.74
N GLY A 21 -43.39 3.79 11.60
CA GLY A 21 -42.96 4.22 10.27
C GLY A 21 -42.84 2.95 9.44
N CYS A 22 -43.72 2.78 8.45
CA CYS A 22 -43.61 1.71 7.46
C CYS A 22 -42.17 1.68 6.97
N ARG A 23 -41.38 0.68 7.40
CA ARG A 23 -40.21 0.28 6.61
C ARG A 23 -40.79 -0.17 5.29
N GLU A 24 -40.67 0.65 4.25
CA GLU A 24 -41.17 0.29 2.93
C GLU A 24 -40.56 -1.08 2.58
N ALA A 25 -41.42 -2.08 2.45
CA ALA A 25 -41.03 -3.37 1.94
C ALA A 25 -40.50 -3.19 0.51
N VAL A 26 -39.76 -4.19 0.01
CA VAL A 26 -39.37 -4.23 -1.42
C VAL A 26 -40.61 -3.94 -2.26
N PRO A 27 -40.57 -2.98 -3.21
CA PRO A 27 -41.77 -2.57 -3.93
C PRO A 27 -42.39 -3.75 -4.67
N ASP A 28 -43.70 -3.94 -4.50
CA ASP A 28 -44.45 -5.05 -5.11
C ASP A 28 -44.55 -4.93 -6.64
N GLN A 29 -44.46 -3.70 -7.14
CA GLN A 29 -44.50 -3.38 -8.57
C GLN A 29 -43.29 -2.54 -8.95
N TYR A 30 -42.55 -2.99 -9.96
CA TYR A 30 -41.42 -2.28 -10.53
C TYR A 30 -41.23 -2.63 -11.99
N VAL A 31 -40.47 -1.81 -12.70
CA VAL A 31 -40.02 -2.06 -14.07
C VAL A 31 -38.56 -2.52 -14.02
N ASP A 32 -38.26 -3.68 -14.62
CA ASP A 32 -36.88 -4.15 -14.74
C ASP A 32 -36.10 -3.32 -15.77
N MET A 33 -34.94 -2.82 -15.35
CA MET A 33 -34.00 -2.10 -16.19
C MET A 33 -32.94 -3.06 -16.74
N MET A 34 -32.61 -2.89 -18.01
CA MET A 34 -31.51 -3.62 -18.66
C MET A 34 -30.16 -2.90 -18.54
N THR A 35 -30.18 -1.60 -18.21
CA THR A 35 -28.97 -0.80 -18.04
C THR A 35 -28.41 -0.96 -16.64
N THR A 36 -27.09 -1.05 -16.53
CA THR A 36 -26.41 -1.09 -15.23
C THR A 36 -26.47 0.27 -14.55
N ILE A 37 -26.77 0.28 -13.25
CA ILE A 37 -26.71 1.47 -12.40
C ILE A 37 -25.26 1.96 -12.25
N ARG A 38 -25.03 3.26 -12.12
CA ARG A 38 -23.72 3.82 -11.78
C ARG A 38 -23.61 4.01 -10.27
N ILE A 39 -22.61 3.38 -9.66
CA ILE A 39 -22.29 3.54 -8.23
C ILE A 39 -20.86 4.03 -8.08
N GLU A 40 -20.59 4.81 -7.04
CA GLU A 40 -19.25 5.30 -6.73
C GLU A 40 -18.95 5.17 -5.21
N PRO A 41 -17.86 4.51 -4.82
CA PRO A 41 -16.94 3.74 -5.67
C PRO A 41 -17.59 2.53 -6.35
N ASP A 42 -17.00 2.06 -7.45
CA ASP A 42 -17.48 0.85 -8.15
C ASP A 42 -17.05 -0.43 -7.43
N TYR A 43 -17.90 -0.91 -6.55
CA TYR A 43 -17.75 -2.20 -5.86
C TYR A 43 -18.44 -3.38 -6.55
N ARG A 44 -18.85 -3.24 -7.81
CA ARG A 44 -19.55 -4.30 -8.52
C ARG A 44 -18.63 -5.46 -8.86
N ASP A 45 -19.17 -6.68 -8.76
CA ASP A 45 -18.56 -7.93 -9.25
C ASP A 45 -17.13 -8.14 -8.71
N THR A 46 -16.93 -7.82 -7.43
CA THR A 46 -15.64 -7.99 -6.75
C THR A 46 -15.67 -9.12 -5.72
N VAL A 47 -14.49 -9.49 -5.25
CA VAL A 47 -14.29 -10.45 -4.16
C VAL A 47 -13.80 -9.69 -2.94
N ILE A 48 -14.53 -9.80 -1.84
CA ILE A 48 -14.23 -9.07 -0.60
C ILE A 48 -13.77 -10.00 0.52
N PRO A 49 -12.87 -9.54 1.42
CA PRO A 49 -12.52 -10.28 2.62
C PRO A 49 -13.72 -10.42 3.55
N CYS A 50 -13.85 -11.55 4.25
CA CYS A 50 -14.97 -11.77 5.18
C CYS A 50 -15.00 -10.83 6.39
N ASN A 51 -13.89 -10.13 6.67
CA ASN A 51 -13.75 -9.21 7.80
C ASN A 51 -13.61 -7.74 7.37
N ILE A 52 -13.79 -7.40 6.08
CA ILE A 52 -13.63 -6.02 5.60
C ILE A 52 -14.76 -5.12 6.13
N ALA A 53 -14.44 -3.86 6.38
CA ALA A 53 -15.42 -2.80 6.67
C ALA A 53 -16.48 -2.66 5.55
N PRO A 54 -17.65 -2.07 5.85
CA PRO A 54 -18.72 -1.88 4.87
C PRO A 54 -18.26 -1.18 3.59
N LEU A 55 -18.71 -1.69 2.45
CA LEU A 55 -18.47 -1.09 1.14
C LEU A 55 -19.51 0.01 0.87
N ASN A 56 -19.38 1.15 1.54
CA ASN A 56 -20.33 2.25 1.36
C ASN A 56 -20.16 2.91 -0.01
N PHE A 57 -21.25 3.11 -0.75
CA PHE A 57 -21.23 3.72 -2.08
C PHE A 57 -22.41 4.67 -2.31
N ARG A 58 -22.26 5.60 -3.25
CA ARG A 58 -23.30 6.51 -3.71
C ARG A 58 -23.88 6.02 -5.04
N ILE A 59 -25.21 6.02 -5.16
CA ILE A 59 -25.89 5.85 -6.45
C ILE A 59 -25.85 7.17 -7.21
N GLN A 60 -25.41 7.16 -8.47
CA GLN A 60 -25.16 8.39 -9.22
C GLN A 60 -26.40 8.94 -9.92
N GLU A 61 -27.34 8.08 -10.29
CA GLU A 61 -28.61 8.46 -10.90
C GLU A 61 -29.50 9.23 -9.92
N GLU A 62 -30.09 10.33 -10.38
CA GLU A 62 -31.14 11.04 -9.63
C GLU A 62 -32.46 10.25 -9.65
N ALA A 63 -33.15 10.25 -8.51
CA ALA A 63 -34.43 9.60 -8.27
C ALA A 63 -35.16 10.31 -7.13
N ASP A 64 -36.48 10.12 -7.06
CA ASP A 64 -37.34 10.64 -6.00
C ASP A 64 -37.12 9.86 -4.69
N ASP A 65 -37.03 8.53 -4.79
CA ASP A 65 -36.77 7.62 -3.67
C ASP A 65 -35.76 6.53 -4.09
N TYR A 66 -35.03 6.00 -3.11
CA TYR A 66 -33.98 4.99 -3.29
C TYR A 66 -34.25 3.81 -2.38
N LEU A 67 -33.95 2.60 -2.86
CA LEU A 67 -33.93 1.39 -2.04
C LEU A 67 -32.82 0.46 -2.51
N THR A 68 -31.91 0.12 -1.61
CA THR A 68 -30.94 -0.96 -1.79
C THR A 68 -31.21 -2.08 -0.80
N CYS A 69 -31.48 -3.27 -1.30
CA CYS A 69 -31.60 -4.49 -0.52
C CYS A 69 -30.32 -5.33 -0.65
N ILE A 70 -29.66 -5.61 0.46
CA ILE A 70 -28.45 -6.42 0.53
C ILE A 70 -28.82 -7.76 1.15
N SER A 71 -28.50 -8.87 0.49
CA SER A 71 -28.85 -10.21 0.96
C SER A 71 -27.76 -11.23 0.69
N GLY A 72 -27.68 -12.23 1.56
CA GLY A 72 -26.82 -13.41 1.39
C GLY A 72 -27.64 -14.69 1.23
N SER A 73 -26.95 -15.82 1.16
CA SER A 73 -27.53 -17.17 1.16
C SER A 73 -28.21 -17.54 2.48
N SER A 74 -27.82 -16.91 3.59
CA SER A 74 -28.35 -17.15 4.95
C SER A 74 -29.75 -16.56 5.21
N GLY A 75 -30.33 -15.82 4.25
CA GLY A 75 -31.70 -15.30 4.31
C GLY A 75 -31.89 -13.95 5.02
N GLU A 76 -30.91 -13.46 5.79
CA GLU A 76 -30.96 -12.12 6.38
C GLU A 76 -30.79 -11.04 5.30
N LYS A 77 -31.63 -9.99 5.39
CA LYS A 77 -31.65 -8.87 4.44
C LYS A 77 -31.40 -7.57 5.16
N LEU A 78 -30.51 -6.75 4.60
CA LEU A 78 -30.27 -5.38 5.02
C LEU A 78 -30.94 -4.43 4.01
N TYR A 79 -31.45 -3.31 4.49
CA TYR A 79 -32.17 -2.34 3.68
C TYR A 79 -31.59 -0.94 3.90
N CYS A 80 -31.33 -0.23 2.81
CA CYS A 80 -30.92 1.17 2.81
C CYS A 80 -31.87 1.97 1.91
N TYR A 81 -32.42 3.07 2.42
CA TYR A 81 -33.44 3.89 1.76
C TYR A 81 -32.90 5.25 1.31
N ASP A 82 -31.60 5.31 1.00
CA ASP A 82 -30.88 6.54 0.66
C ASP A 82 -30.06 6.34 -0.61
N ARG A 83 -29.74 7.45 -1.27
CA ARG A 83 -28.78 7.51 -2.36
C ARG A 83 -27.37 7.13 -1.90
N ASP A 84 -27.02 7.53 -0.68
CA ASP A 84 -25.78 7.14 -0.01
C ASP A 84 -26.00 5.81 0.75
N VAL A 85 -25.62 4.72 0.10
CA VAL A 85 -25.75 3.38 0.67
C VAL A 85 -24.69 3.16 1.73
N LYS A 86 -25.08 3.35 2.99
CA LYS A 86 -24.25 3.14 4.18
C LYS A 86 -24.81 1.99 5.02
N VAL A 87 -23.97 1.01 5.33
CA VAL A 87 -24.38 -0.16 6.12
C VAL A 87 -23.78 -0.07 7.53
N GLU A 88 -24.60 -0.30 8.55
CA GLU A 88 -24.12 -0.34 9.93
C GLU A 88 -23.12 -1.49 10.11
N LEU A 89 -22.03 -1.21 10.82
CA LEU A 89 -20.86 -2.08 10.90
C LEU A 89 -21.18 -3.47 11.49
N LYS A 90 -21.98 -3.56 12.55
CA LYS A 90 -22.32 -4.85 13.16
C LYS A 90 -23.19 -5.68 12.24
N LEU A 91 -24.20 -5.08 11.59
CA LEU A 91 -25.05 -5.76 10.61
C LEU A 91 -24.23 -6.27 9.41
N TRP A 92 -23.31 -5.44 8.90
CA TRP A 92 -22.41 -5.84 7.83
C TRP A 92 -21.52 -7.03 8.20
N ARG A 93 -20.92 -6.99 9.41
CA ARG A 93 -20.10 -8.10 9.92
C ARG A 93 -20.90 -9.40 10.02
N SER A 94 -22.09 -9.35 10.61
CA SER A 94 -22.98 -10.52 10.69
C SER A 94 -23.32 -11.10 9.30
N LEU A 95 -23.61 -10.22 8.32
CA LEU A 95 -23.88 -10.62 6.95
C LEU A 95 -22.67 -11.33 6.31
N LEU A 96 -21.46 -10.77 6.44
CA LEU A 96 -20.26 -11.38 5.87
C LEU A 96 -19.88 -12.68 6.56
N ASP A 97 -19.99 -12.74 7.89
CA ASP A 97 -19.70 -13.94 8.67
C ASP A 97 -20.61 -15.11 8.29
N ALA A 98 -21.90 -14.85 8.06
CA ALA A 98 -22.87 -15.85 7.63
C ALA A 98 -22.71 -16.30 6.16
N ASN A 99 -21.91 -15.58 5.35
CA ASN A 99 -21.79 -15.82 3.91
C ASN A 99 -20.35 -16.08 3.45
N LYS A 100 -19.43 -16.45 4.35
CA LYS A 100 -18.06 -16.86 4.01
C LYS A 100 -18.06 -17.96 2.93
N GLY A 101 -17.36 -17.71 1.82
CA GLY A 101 -17.29 -18.62 0.67
C GLY A 101 -18.51 -18.58 -0.25
N SER A 102 -19.46 -17.67 -0.02
CA SER A 102 -20.69 -17.51 -0.80
C SER A 102 -20.82 -16.09 -1.38
N GLU A 103 -21.88 -15.85 -2.14
CA GLU A 103 -22.20 -14.53 -2.71
C GLU A 103 -23.13 -13.72 -1.80
N ILE A 104 -22.92 -12.41 -1.78
CA ILE A 104 -23.91 -11.42 -1.37
C ILE A 104 -24.41 -10.65 -2.60
N LYS A 105 -25.66 -10.21 -2.54
CA LYS A 105 -26.37 -9.54 -3.63
C LYS A 105 -26.83 -8.17 -3.19
N PHE A 106 -26.72 -7.19 -4.08
CA PHE A 106 -27.30 -5.86 -3.91
C PHE A 106 -28.36 -5.67 -4.99
N GLU A 107 -29.63 -5.61 -4.57
CA GLU A 107 -30.77 -5.28 -5.42
C GLU A 107 -31.09 -3.80 -5.24
N ILE A 108 -30.96 -3.01 -6.30
CA ILE A 108 -31.12 -1.55 -6.27
C ILE A 108 -32.38 -1.16 -7.03
N TYR A 109 -33.21 -0.36 -6.37
CA TYR A 109 -34.47 0.16 -6.87
C TYR A 109 -34.44 1.68 -6.78
N LEU A 110 -34.85 2.36 -7.86
CA LEU A 110 -35.01 3.81 -7.88
C LEU A 110 -36.44 4.15 -8.26
N LYS A 111 -37.05 5.08 -7.53
CA LYS A 111 -38.37 5.61 -7.87
C LYS A 111 -38.23 6.89 -8.69
N LYS A 112 -38.85 6.94 -9.86
CA LYS A 112 -38.85 8.12 -10.73
C LYS A 112 -40.26 8.39 -11.20
N GLN A 113 -40.76 9.59 -10.93
CA GLN A 113 -42.11 10.02 -11.29
C GLN A 113 -43.17 9.04 -10.76
N GLY A 114 -42.96 8.53 -9.53
CA GLY A 114 -43.85 7.58 -8.87
C GLY A 114 -43.73 6.11 -9.30
N ILE A 115 -42.85 5.78 -10.26
CA ILE A 115 -42.65 4.40 -10.75
C ILE A 115 -41.32 3.87 -10.21
N TRP A 116 -41.32 2.66 -9.62
CA TRP A 116 -40.11 1.96 -9.19
C TRP A 116 -39.44 1.25 -10.36
N TYR A 117 -38.11 1.36 -10.45
CA TYR A 117 -37.26 0.71 -11.44
C TYR A 117 -36.24 -0.17 -10.73
N LYS A 118 -36.21 -1.47 -11.05
CA LYS A 118 -35.23 -2.41 -10.52
C LYS A 118 -34.04 -2.50 -11.47
N TYR A 119 -32.84 -2.28 -10.97
CA TYR A 119 -31.61 -2.38 -11.75
C TYR A 119 -31.00 -3.79 -11.69
N PRO A 120 -30.13 -4.17 -12.65
CA PRO A 120 -29.43 -5.43 -12.62
C PRO A 120 -28.70 -5.66 -11.29
N VAL A 121 -28.88 -6.85 -10.71
CA VAL A 121 -28.35 -7.22 -9.39
C VAL A 121 -26.82 -7.22 -9.42
N ILE A 122 -26.22 -6.53 -8.45
CA ILE A 122 -24.78 -6.57 -8.22
C ILE A 122 -24.46 -7.77 -7.32
N LYS A 123 -23.45 -8.55 -7.68
CA LYS A 123 -23.03 -9.73 -6.90
C LYS A 123 -21.59 -9.60 -6.47
N ASN A 124 -21.32 -9.76 -5.18
CA ASN A 124 -19.95 -9.82 -4.65
C ASN A 124 -19.74 -11.16 -3.95
N SER A 125 -18.57 -11.75 -4.17
CA SER A 125 -18.17 -12.98 -3.47
C SER A 125 -17.49 -12.64 -2.15
N VAL A 126 -17.88 -13.30 -1.06
CA VAL A 126 -17.22 -13.16 0.24
C VAL A 126 -16.16 -14.24 0.37
N SER A 127 -14.89 -13.86 0.30
CA SER A 127 -13.77 -14.77 0.49
C SER A 127 -13.73 -15.27 1.95
N PRO A 128 -13.53 -16.58 2.20
CA PRO A 128 -13.32 -17.09 3.56
C PRO A 128 -11.95 -16.68 4.14
N ASN A 129 -11.05 -16.14 3.31
CA ASN A 129 -9.74 -15.68 3.76
C ASN A 129 -9.84 -14.23 4.26
N PRO A 130 -9.51 -13.93 5.52
CA PRO A 130 -9.54 -12.58 6.04
C PRO A 130 -8.44 -11.72 5.40
N ILE A 131 -8.59 -10.41 5.46
CA ILE A 131 -7.51 -9.44 5.23
C ILE A 131 -6.82 -9.15 6.56
N ASP A 132 -5.56 -8.73 6.50
CA ASP A 132 -4.87 -8.21 7.68
C ASP A 132 -5.66 -7.03 8.26
N GLY A 133 -5.77 -6.97 9.58
CA GLY A 133 -6.69 -6.05 10.25
C GLY A 133 -6.33 -4.58 10.07
N TYR A 134 -5.07 -4.25 9.76
CA TYR A 134 -4.60 -2.88 9.67
C TYR A 134 -3.84 -2.60 8.38
N LEU A 135 -3.93 -1.34 7.93
CA LEU A 135 -3.15 -0.79 6.83
C LEU A 135 -2.51 0.51 7.30
N SER A 136 -1.20 0.67 7.10
CA SER A 136 -0.55 1.97 7.26
C SER A 136 -0.26 2.62 5.93
N TYR A 137 -0.24 3.95 5.92
CA TYR A 137 0.14 4.75 4.77
C TYR A 137 0.56 6.14 5.22
N ARG A 138 1.35 6.81 4.38
CA ARG A 138 1.63 8.23 4.50
C ARG A 138 0.63 9.04 3.69
N LEU A 139 0.08 10.09 4.29
CA LEU A 139 -0.66 11.13 3.58
C LEU A 139 0.30 12.25 3.16
N ILE A 140 0.26 12.59 1.88
CA ILE A 140 1.12 13.63 1.28
C ILE A 140 0.38 14.40 0.18
N GLU A 141 0.74 15.66 -0.01
CA GLU A 141 0.28 16.46 -1.14
C GLU A 141 0.63 15.82 -2.49
N PRO A 142 -0.21 16.01 -3.53
CA PRO A 142 -0.09 15.28 -4.79
C PRO A 142 1.19 15.60 -5.56
N SER A 143 1.91 16.69 -5.26
CA SER A 143 3.19 17.01 -5.89
C SER A 143 4.38 16.24 -5.30
N TYR A 144 4.23 15.64 -4.12
CA TYR A 144 5.30 14.97 -3.38
C TYR A 144 6.46 15.90 -2.97
N VAL A 145 6.25 17.23 -2.97
CA VAL A 145 7.27 18.24 -2.63
C VAL A 145 7.02 18.87 -1.26
N THR A 146 5.77 19.23 -0.97
CA THR A 146 5.44 19.94 0.26
C THR A 146 5.35 18.97 1.44
N TYR A 147 6.16 19.20 2.46
CA TYR A 147 6.18 18.41 3.70
C TYR A 147 5.70 19.20 4.93
N GLY A 148 4.94 20.28 4.73
CA GLY A 148 4.39 21.07 5.85
C GLY A 148 3.37 20.30 6.70
N GLU A 149 2.65 19.33 6.11
CA GLU A 149 1.58 18.58 6.78
C GLU A 149 1.57 17.10 6.37
N LEU A 150 2.58 16.36 6.80
CA LEU A 150 2.67 14.92 6.57
C LEU A 150 2.20 14.16 7.81
N SER A 151 1.45 13.08 7.57
CA SER A 151 1.13 12.08 8.59
C SER A 151 1.37 10.69 8.05
N ILE A 152 1.87 9.81 8.92
CA ILE A 152 1.82 8.37 8.75
C ILE A 152 0.65 7.91 9.61
N ARG A 153 -0.35 7.31 8.97
CA ARG A 153 -1.60 6.89 9.62
C ARG A 153 -1.74 5.38 9.56
N GLN A 154 -2.57 4.85 10.44
CA GLN A 154 -3.01 3.46 10.44
C GLN A 154 -4.53 3.39 10.42
N ARG A 155 -5.05 2.47 9.63
CA ARG A 155 -6.47 2.28 9.34
C ARG A 155 -6.87 0.85 9.69
N ASP A 156 -7.88 0.67 10.52
CA ASP A 156 -8.47 -0.65 10.82
C ASP A 156 -9.36 -1.11 9.65
N LEU A 157 -8.89 -2.03 8.84
CA LEU A 157 -9.62 -2.53 7.66
C LEU A 157 -10.93 -3.26 8.00
N THR A 158 -11.18 -3.57 9.27
CA THR A 158 -12.41 -4.21 9.75
C THR A 158 -13.46 -3.23 10.26
N SER A 159 -13.11 -1.95 10.46
CA SER A 159 -14.01 -0.85 10.87
C SER A 159 -13.73 0.40 10.02
N PHE A 160 -14.16 1.60 10.46
CA PHE A 160 -13.77 2.89 9.86
C PHE A 160 -12.68 3.65 10.65
N ASP A 161 -12.19 3.06 11.74
CA ASP A 161 -11.24 3.71 12.63
C ASP A 161 -9.89 3.97 11.95
N GLU A 162 -9.38 5.19 12.18
CA GLU A 162 -8.12 5.66 11.65
C GLU A 162 -7.45 6.61 12.64
N CYS A 163 -6.17 6.42 12.91
CA CYS A 163 -5.39 7.34 13.75
C CYS A 163 -3.98 7.55 13.22
N ASP A 164 -3.32 8.59 13.70
CA ASP A 164 -1.92 8.85 13.37
C ASP A 164 -1.02 7.86 14.10
N ILE A 165 -0.09 7.24 13.36
CA ILE A 165 1.13 6.67 13.95
C ILE A 165 2.05 7.83 14.33
N TYR A 166 2.22 8.79 13.42
CA TYR A 166 2.96 10.02 13.65
C TYR A 166 2.53 11.12 12.67
N ASN A 167 2.41 12.36 13.15
CA ASN A 167 2.29 13.53 12.29
C ASN A 167 3.44 14.50 12.56
N ASN A 168 4.00 15.07 11.49
CA ASN A 168 5.17 15.93 11.59
C ASN A 168 4.87 17.31 12.17
N GLN A 169 3.59 17.70 12.22
CA GLN A 169 3.14 18.96 12.81
C GLN A 169 3.36 19.00 14.33
N VAL A 170 3.40 17.85 15.02
CA VAL A 170 3.74 17.79 16.45
C VAL A 170 5.12 18.40 16.75
N LEU A 171 6.07 18.28 15.81
CA LEU A 171 7.39 18.93 15.88
C LEU A 171 7.49 20.15 14.96
N GLY A 172 6.42 20.45 14.22
CA GLY A 172 6.31 21.59 13.31
C GLY A 172 6.03 22.88 14.07
N GLY A 173 6.78 23.93 13.75
CA GLY A 173 6.65 25.24 14.40
C GLY A 173 8.00 25.96 14.53
N LYS A 174 7.96 27.30 14.61
CA LYS A 174 9.16 28.16 14.71
C LYS A 174 10.16 27.99 13.55
N GLY A 175 9.66 27.80 12.33
CA GLY A 175 10.50 27.60 11.14
C GLY A 175 11.11 26.21 11.00
N LYS A 176 10.76 25.26 11.89
CA LYS A 176 11.20 23.87 11.78
C LYS A 176 10.27 23.04 10.92
N SER A 177 10.84 22.10 10.18
CA SER A 177 10.12 21.22 9.27
C SER A 177 10.78 19.84 9.21
N GLN A 178 9.96 18.80 9.13
CA GLN A 178 10.43 17.42 9.11
C GLN A 178 9.67 16.65 8.04
N CYS A 179 10.37 16.13 7.02
CA CYS A 179 9.78 15.15 6.12
C CYS A 179 9.79 13.79 6.80
N ILE A 180 8.63 13.10 6.81
CA ILE A 180 8.51 11.74 7.31
C ILE A 180 8.12 10.79 6.19
N ASN A 181 8.76 9.62 6.11
CA ASN A 181 8.41 8.59 5.13
C ASN A 181 9.03 7.22 5.44
N CYS A 182 8.75 6.26 4.56
CA CYS A 182 9.38 4.95 4.48
C CYS A 182 9.14 4.15 5.76
N HIS A 183 7.90 4.20 6.26
CA HIS A 183 7.51 3.32 7.34
C HIS A 183 7.57 1.87 6.86
N SER A 184 8.08 0.99 7.71
CA SER A 184 8.27 -0.42 7.37
C SER A 184 8.27 -1.27 8.64
N TYR A 185 7.76 -2.49 8.51
CA TYR A 185 7.49 -3.42 9.60
C TYR A 185 8.18 -4.75 9.33
N GLN A 186 8.65 -5.40 10.38
CA GLN A 186 9.10 -6.77 10.29
C GLN A 186 7.89 -7.70 10.36
N ASN A 187 7.69 -8.50 9.29
CA ASN A 187 6.69 -9.56 9.27
C ASN A 187 5.30 -9.11 9.77
N TYR A 188 4.82 -7.95 9.28
CA TYR A 188 3.50 -7.36 9.55
C TYR A 188 3.24 -6.90 11.00
N ARG A 189 4.25 -6.98 11.87
CA ARG A 189 4.13 -6.67 13.31
C ARG A 189 4.70 -5.29 13.63
N THR A 190 4.22 -4.68 14.72
CA THR A 190 4.53 -3.28 15.04
C THR A 190 5.52 -3.11 16.19
N ASP A 191 5.99 -4.21 16.78
CA ASP A 191 7.08 -4.25 17.76
C ASP A 191 8.47 -3.99 17.13
N HIS A 192 8.64 -4.40 15.88
CA HIS A 192 9.80 -4.13 15.02
C HIS A 192 9.38 -3.28 13.82
N MET A 193 9.52 -1.97 13.95
CA MET A 193 9.16 -1.02 12.88
C MET A 193 10.14 0.14 12.81
N GLN A 194 10.14 0.85 11.69
CA GLN A 194 10.93 2.07 11.57
C GLN A 194 10.27 3.06 10.63
N PHE A 195 10.62 4.34 10.74
CA PHE A 195 10.44 5.32 9.67
C PHE A 195 11.49 6.42 9.75
N HIS A 196 11.71 7.11 8.63
CA HIS A 196 12.69 8.18 8.53
C HIS A 196 12.06 9.54 8.86
N GLY A 197 12.79 10.36 9.61
CA GLY A 197 12.62 11.81 9.68
C GLY A 197 13.79 12.49 8.96
N ARG A 198 13.50 13.45 8.08
CA ARG A 198 14.50 14.24 7.34
C ARG A 198 14.25 15.73 7.55
N GLY A 199 15.29 16.55 7.43
CA GLY A 199 15.24 17.98 7.77
C GLY A 199 15.56 18.17 9.25
N ASP A 200 14.79 19.01 9.94
CA ASP A 200 14.93 19.18 11.37
C ASP A 200 14.64 17.86 12.08
N TYR A 201 15.42 17.57 13.13
CA TYR A 201 15.35 16.30 13.86
C TYR A 201 15.66 15.06 12.99
N GLY A 202 16.48 15.22 11.96
CA GLY A 202 16.85 14.15 11.03
C GLY A 202 17.41 12.89 11.70
N GLY A 203 16.99 11.73 11.20
CA GLY A 203 17.36 10.41 11.70
C GLY A 203 16.30 9.36 11.40
N THR A 204 16.60 8.11 11.70
CA THR A 204 15.66 6.99 11.59
C THR A 204 15.19 6.62 12.99
N VAL A 205 13.89 6.69 13.26
CA VAL A 205 13.36 6.14 14.51
C VAL A 205 13.02 4.67 14.28
N ILE A 206 13.62 3.82 15.09
CA ILE A 206 13.43 2.37 15.09
C ILE A 206 12.75 1.98 16.40
N ALA A 207 11.62 1.29 16.28
CA ALA A 207 11.00 0.53 17.35
C ALA A 207 11.56 -0.89 17.32
N SER A 208 12.14 -1.36 18.42
CA SER A 208 12.62 -2.73 18.57
C SER A 208 12.75 -3.04 20.07
N GLY A 209 12.36 -4.26 20.48
CA GLY A 209 12.45 -4.68 21.90
C GLY A 209 11.65 -3.80 22.86
N GLY A 210 10.51 -3.25 22.42
CA GLY A 210 9.66 -2.38 23.23
C GLY A 210 10.25 -0.98 23.48
N LYS A 211 11.27 -0.55 22.74
CA LYS A 211 11.90 0.77 22.87
C LYS A 211 11.96 1.48 21.52
N LEU A 212 11.88 2.82 21.59
CA LEU A 212 12.18 3.69 20.46
C LEU A 212 13.63 4.20 20.57
N ARG A 213 14.33 4.20 19.45
CA ARG A 213 15.65 4.82 19.34
C ARG A 213 15.79 5.57 18.02
N LYS A 214 16.46 6.71 18.06
CA LYS A 214 16.83 7.46 16.87
C LYS A 214 18.23 7.10 16.45
N VAL A 215 18.39 6.68 15.20
CA VAL A 215 19.66 6.25 14.63
C VAL A 215 20.03 7.14 13.46
N ASN A 216 21.31 7.52 13.37
CA ASN A 216 21.90 8.10 12.18
C ASN A 216 22.62 6.99 11.40
N LEU A 217 22.06 6.62 10.25
CA LEU A 217 22.57 5.56 9.39
C LEU A 217 23.63 6.04 8.38
N LYS A 218 24.00 7.33 8.41
CA LYS A 218 25.06 7.85 7.53
C LYS A 218 26.41 7.61 8.19
N THR A 219 27.25 6.82 7.53
CA THR A 219 28.67 6.61 7.86
C THR A 219 29.57 7.18 6.76
N GLU A 220 30.89 7.19 7.00
CA GLU A 220 31.88 7.60 5.99
C GLU A 220 31.88 6.68 4.75
N GLU A 221 31.43 5.43 4.89
CA GLU A 221 31.37 4.44 3.81
C GLU A 221 30.13 4.55 2.93
N THR A 222 29.16 5.40 3.32
CA THR A 222 27.84 5.50 2.68
C THR A 222 27.63 6.87 2.02
N VAL A 223 27.00 6.87 0.84
CA VAL A 223 26.68 8.11 0.11
C VAL A 223 25.59 8.96 0.80
N SER A 224 24.78 8.33 1.65
CA SER A 224 23.71 8.94 2.45
C SER A 224 23.29 7.99 3.57
N GLY A 225 22.39 8.42 4.46
CA GLY A 225 21.72 7.49 5.38
C GLY A 225 20.75 6.56 4.64
N GLY A 226 20.14 5.61 5.35
CA GLY A 226 19.14 4.70 4.78
C GLY A 226 17.97 5.42 4.11
N VAL A 227 17.53 4.90 2.96
CA VAL A 227 16.45 5.46 2.14
C VAL A 227 15.26 4.52 2.04
N TYR A 228 15.42 3.37 1.38
CA TYR A 228 14.35 2.37 1.27
C TYR A 228 14.69 1.15 2.14
N PRO A 229 13.91 0.89 3.21
CA PRO A 229 14.16 -0.21 4.14
C PRO A 229 13.56 -1.54 3.65
N ALA A 230 14.12 -2.64 4.14
CA ALA A 230 13.53 -3.96 4.17
C ALA A 230 13.99 -4.72 5.41
N TRP A 231 13.08 -4.92 6.35
CA TRP A 231 13.30 -5.78 7.51
C TRP A 231 13.51 -7.23 7.09
N HIS A 232 14.57 -7.85 7.60
CA HIS A 232 14.72 -9.29 7.48
C HIS A 232 13.55 -9.97 8.23
N PRO A 233 12.91 -11.03 7.69
CA PRO A 233 11.63 -11.54 8.22
C PRO A 233 11.70 -12.09 9.66
N VAL A 234 12.88 -12.54 10.10
CA VAL A 234 13.08 -13.14 11.43
C VAL A 234 14.13 -12.41 12.28
N ARG A 235 15.35 -12.23 11.76
CA ARG A 235 16.46 -11.53 12.45
C ARG A 235 16.22 -10.03 12.56
N ASN A 236 16.72 -9.41 13.62
CA ASN A 236 16.67 -7.96 13.88
C ASN A 236 17.65 -7.18 12.98
N LEU A 237 17.50 -7.36 11.66
CA LEU A 237 18.34 -6.80 10.62
C LEU A 237 17.49 -6.01 9.65
N ILE A 238 18.02 -4.89 9.16
CA ILE A 238 17.35 -4.06 8.17
C ILE A 238 18.29 -3.84 7.00
N ALA A 239 17.90 -4.33 5.82
CA ALA A 239 18.55 -3.93 4.59
C ALA A 239 18.05 -2.54 4.20
N TYR A 240 18.97 -1.66 3.79
CA TYR A 240 18.63 -0.36 3.25
C TYR A 240 19.25 -0.19 1.88
N SER A 241 18.54 0.49 0.98
CA SER A 241 19.24 1.25 -0.03
C SER A 241 19.78 2.55 0.56
N VAL A 242 20.97 2.96 0.11
CA VAL A 242 21.53 4.29 0.34
C VAL A 242 21.57 5.00 -0.99
N ASN A 243 20.99 6.20 -1.09
CA ASN A 243 20.75 6.85 -2.38
C ASN A 243 21.09 8.34 -2.32
N LYS A 244 21.66 8.88 -3.39
CA LYS A 244 21.74 10.32 -3.65
C LYS A 244 20.61 10.72 -4.61
N THR A 245 19.43 10.88 -4.03
CA THR A 245 18.16 11.12 -4.74
C THR A 245 18.01 12.59 -5.15
N GLY A 246 17.57 12.80 -6.39
CA GLY A 246 17.13 14.09 -6.93
C GLY A 246 15.77 13.97 -7.61
N GLN A 247 15.06 15.09 -7.75
CA GLN A 247 13.78 15.18 -8.44
C GLN A 247 13.90 16.11 -9.64
N LEU A 248 13.27 15.75 -10.75
CA LEU A 248 13.10 16.59 -11.93
C LEU A 248 11.60 16.80 -12.17
N PHE A 249 11.25 18.00 -12.61
CA PHE A 249 9.87 18.37 -12.90
C PHE A 249 9.73 18.65 -14.39
N HIS A 250 8.80 17.95 -15.03
CA HIS A 250 8.51 18.17 -16.43
C HIS A 250 7.55 19.35 -16.59
N SER A 251 7.93 20.36 -17.38
CA SER A 251 7.05 21.51 -17.62
C SER A 251 5.86 21.20 -18.54
N LYS A 252 5.93 20.11 -19.34
CA LYS A 252 4.90 19.75 -20.35
C LYS A 252 4.56 18.25 -20.42
N ASP A 253 5.26 17.38 -19.69
CA ASP A 253 5.02 15.92 -19.73
C ASP A 253 3.95 15.53 -18.71
N LEU A 254 3.04 14.63 -19.10
CA LEU A 254 1.98 14.11 -18.24
C LEU A 254 2.52 13.28 -17.06
N GLN A 255 3.77 12.81 -17.16
CA GLN A 255 4.45 12.09 -16.08
C GLN A 255 4.94 13.01 -14.95
N LYS A 256 4.71 14.34 -15.02
CA LYS A 256 4.92 15.41 -14.01
C LYS A 256 6.27 15.43 -13.27
N VAL A 257 6.61 14.37 -12.52
CA VAL A 257 7.78 14.24 -11.65
C VAL A 257 8.58 13.00 -12.04
N GLU A 258 9.88 13.18 -12.21
CA GLU A 258 10.84 12.09 -12.29
C GLU A 258 11.73 12.10 -11.05
N VAL A 259 12.04 10.93 -10.50
CA VAL A 259 12.94 10.81 -9.34
C VAL A 259 14.08 9.89 -9.73
N GLN A 260 15.30 10.38 -9.53
CA GLN A 260 16.51 9.69 -9.97
C GLN A 260 17.50 9.61 -8.83
N ASP A 261 18.14 8.47 -8.72
CA ASP A 261 19.25 8.27 -7.80
C ASP A 261 20.54 8.40 -8.58
N THR A 262 21.30 9.46 -8.30
CA THR A 262 22.57 9.67 -8.99
C THR A 262 23.62 8.66 -8.53
N TYR A 263 23.52 8.19 -7.30
CA TYR A 263 24.27 7.07 -6.75
C TYR A 263 23.32 6.25 -5.90
N SER A 264 23.46 4.93 -5.94
CA SER A 264 22.80 4.08 -4.97
C SER A 264 23.57 2.79 -4.69
N GLY A 265 23.36 2.25 -3.49
CA GLY A 265 23.98 1.03 -3.01
C GLY A 265 23.09 0.35 -1.98
N LEU A 266 23.49 -0.84 -1.54
CA LEU A 266 22.80 -1.58 -0.49
C LEU A 266 23.69 -1.74 0.72
N VAL A 267 23.09 -1.62 1.90
CA VAL A 267 23.73 -1.83 3.20
C VAL A 267 22.83 -2.70 4.08
N LEU A 268 23.43 -3.43 5.01
CA LEU A 268 22.74 -4.20 6.04
C LEU A 268 23.02 -3.57 7.40
N TYR A 269 21.97 -3.18 8.12
CA TYR A 269 22.08 -2.64 9.47
C TYR A 269 21.64 -3.69 10.49
N ASP A 270 22.55 -4.05 11.39
CA ASP A 270 22.28 -4.85 12.57
C ASP A 270 21.73 -3.96 13.68
N VAL A 271 20.47 -4.20 14.05
CA VAL A 271 19.77 -3.40 15.03
C VAL A 271 20.37 -3.64 16.42
N ASP A 272 20.70 -4.88 16.77
CA ASP A 272 21.17 -5.23 18.11
C ASP A 272 22.58 -4.69 18.37
N SER A 273 23.48 -4.85 17.41
CA SER A 273 24.87 -4.40 17.56
C SER A 273 25.13 -2.96 17.10
N ASN A 274 24.13 -2.27 16.52
CA ASN A 274 24.26 -0.95 15.92
C ASN A 274 25.36 -0.86 14.83
N ARG A 275 25.51 -1.93 14.03
CA ARG A 275 26.55 -2.00 12.99
C ARG A 275 25.97 -1.97 11.59
N LEU A 276 26.69 -1.33 10.68
CA LEU A 276 26.31 -1.19 9.28
C LEU A 276 27.35 -1.87 8.40
N THR A 277 26.91 -2.82 7.57
CA THR A 277 27.74 -3.55 6.62
C THR A 277 27.39 -3.12 5.20
N VAL A 278 28.39 -2.75 4.40
CA VAL A 278 28.20 -2.49 2.97
C VAL A 278 27.93 -3.81 2.23
N VAL A 279 26.84 -3.87 1.48
CA VAL A 279 26.44 -5.04 0.67
C VAL A 279 26.79 -4.83 -0.80
N LEU A 280 26.39 -3.69 -1.37
CA LEU A 280 26.69 -3.29 -2.76
C LEU A 280 27.04 -1.81 -2.81
N ASN A 281 28.16 -1.46 -3.45
CA ASN A 281 28.63 -0.07 -3.58
C ASN A 281 29.41 0.16 -4.90
N ASP A 282 28.83 -0.24 -6.03
CA ASP A 282 29.37 0.09 -7.36
C ASP A 282 28.81 1.44 -7.81
N SER A 283 29.69 2.41 -8.08
CA SER A 283 29.31 3.75 -8.51
C SER A 283 28.51 3.80 -9.83
N ASN A 284 28.56 2.75 -10.66
CA ASN A 284 27.78 2.65 -11.89
C ASN A 284 26.54 1.77 -11.76
N SER A 285 26.38 1.04 -10.66
CA SER A 285 25.17 0.29 -10.35
C SER A 285 24.25 1.15 -9.51
N LEU A 286 22.96 1.14 -9.84
CA LEU A 286 21.94 1.88 -9.11
C LEU A 286 21.04 0.91 -8.34
N ALA A 287 21.57 0.29 -7.29
CA ALA A 287 20.84 -0.72 -6.51
C ALA A 287 19.88 -0.09 -5.50
N THR A 288 18.60 -0.46 -5.54
CA THR A 288 17.54 0.16 -4.74
C THR A 288 16.38 -0.79 -4.45
N PHE A 289 15.42 -0.34 -3.63
CA PHE A 289 14.20 -1.08 -3.24
C PHE A 289 14.46 -2.52 -2.78
N PRO A 290 15.28 -2.73 -1.72
CA PRO A 290 15.49 -4.06 -1.17
C PRO A 290 14.16 -4.70 -0.72
N SER A 291 14.12 -6.04 -0.74
CA SER A 291 13.02 -6.85 -0.22
C SER A 291 13.51 -8.26 0.06
N TRP A 292 13.24 -8.79 1.24
CA TRP A 292 13.63 -10.15 1.60
C TRP A 292 12.66 -11.19 1.04
N SER A 293 13.17 -12.38 0.71
CA SER A 293 12.33 -13.57 0.63
C SER A 293 11.72 -13.88 2.00
N PRO A 294 10.56 -14.56 2.07
CA PRO A 294 9.92 -14.89 3.34
C PRO A 294 10.77 -15.75 4.27
N ASP A 295 11.67 -16.57 3.71
CA ASP A 295 12.62 -17.40 4.47
C ASP A 295 13.89 -16.65 4.91
N GLY A 296 14.08 -15.39 4.50
CA GLY A 296 15.22 -14.55 4.84
C GLY A 296 16.53 -14.89 4.13
N ARG A 297 16.53 -15.86 3.20
CA ARG A 297 17.76 -16.36 2.55
C ARG A 297 18.17 -15.60 1.29
N MET A 298 17.27 -14.79 0.74
CA MET A 298 17.50 -14.02 -0.48
C MET A 298 17.08 -12.57 -0.26
N LEU A 299 17.96 -11.64 -0.60
CA LEU A 299 17.63 -10.22 -0.70
C LEU A 299 17.39 -9.88 -2.17
N TYR A 300 16.13 -9.62 -2.53
CA TYR A 300 15.73 -9.08 -3.83
C TYR A 300 15.91 -7.57 -3.84
N TYR A 301 16.22 -7.01 -5.01
CA TYR A 301 16.37 -5.57 -5.21
C TYR A 301 16.20 -5.20 -6.68
N ALA A 302 15.99 -3.92 -6.97
CA ALA A 302 16.03 -3.39 -8.33
C ALA A 302 17.40 -2.78 -8.61
N ALA A 303 17.94 -2.97 -9.81
CA ALA A 303 19.17 -2.28 -10.20
C ALA A 303 19.22 -1.92 -11.68
N ALA A 304 19.64 -0.69 -11.97
CA ALA A 304 20.04 -0.26 -13.30
C ALA A 304 21.56 -0.06 -13.36
N PHE A 305 22.10 -0.02 -14.57
CA PHE A 305 23.50 0.30 -14.79
C PHE A 305 23.63 1.60 -15.57
N PHE A 306 24.36 2.56 -15.03
CA PHE A 306 24.57 3.86 -15.66
C PHE A 306 26.06 4.24 -15.60
N ARG A 307 26.69 4.32 -16.78
CA ARG A 307 28.03 4.88 -16.95
C ARG A 307 27.91 6.30 -17.48
N PRO A 308 28.32 7.32 -16.71
CA PRO A 308 28.42 8.67 -17.23
C PRO A 308 29.52 8.76 -18.30
N SER A 309 29.27 9.53 -19.34
CA SER A 309 30.24 9.86 -20.40
C SER A 309 30.97 11.18 -20.12
N GLY A 310 30.44 12.02 -19.22
CA GLY A 310 31.03 13.31 -18.83
C GLY A 310 31.30 13.45 -17.34
N LYS A 311 31.69 14.66 -16.92
CA LYS A 311 31.95 14.97 -15.50
C LYS A 311 30.67 15.24 -14.70
N ASP A 312 29.64 15.79 -15.33
CA ASP A 312 28.36 16.07 -14.67
C ASP A 312 27.37 14.92 -14.85
N ARG A 313 27.51 13.96 -13.94
CA ARG A 313 26.68 12.76 -13.86
C ARG A 313 25.19 13.09 -13.67
N SER A 314 24.87 14.15 -12.91
CA SER A 314 23.48 14.51 -12.62
C SER A 314 22.78 15.11 -13.83
N ALA A 315 23.45 16.04 -14.53
CA ALA A 315 22.93 16.61 -15.76
C ALA A 315 22.75 15.54 -16.85
N GLU A 316 23.74 14.64 -16.99
CA GLU A 316 23.67 13.55 -17.96
C GLU A 316 22.50 12.59 -17.70
N MET A 317 22.30 12.16 -16.45
CA MET A 317 21.12 11.37 -16.08
C MET A 317 19.82 12.12 -16.33
N GLY A 318 19.77 13.42 -16.05
CA GLY A 318 18.59 14.23 -16.34
C GLY A 318 18.22 14.27 -17.83
N MET A 319 19.21 14.20 -18.73
CA MET A 319 18.99 14.09 -20.17
C MET A 319 18.68 12.66 -20.63
N ARG A 320 19.26 11.67 -19.96
CA ARG A 320 19.22 10.24 -20.35
C ARG A 320 18.35 9.38 -19.45
N TYR A 321 17.43 9.98 -18.70
CA TYR A 321 16.60 9.27 -17.71
C TYR A 321 15.79 8.12 -18.30
N ARG A 322 15.41 8.22 -19.57
CA ARG A 322 14.73 7.14 -20.32
C ARG A 322 15.61 5.93 -20.60
N ASP A 323 16.94 6.09 -20.55
CA ASP A 323 17.92 5.01 -20.69
C ASP A 323 18.05 4.18 -19.40
N LEU A 324 17.58 4.70 -18.27
CA LEU A 324 17.64 3.99 -16.99
C LEU A 324 16.62 2.86 -17.00
N LYS A 325 17.11 1.63 -17.18
CA LYS A 325 16.32 0.40 -17.20
C LYS A 325 16.71 -0.47 -16.01
N TYR A 326 15.84 -0.56 -15.02
CA TYR A 326 16.07 -1.37 -13.83
C TYR A 326 15.68 -2.82 -14.11
N ASN A 327 16.50 -3.75 -13.64
CA ASN A 327 16.21 -5.18 -13.60
C ASN A 327 15.86 -5.59 -12.18
N ILE A 328 15.13 -6.69 -12.02
CA ILE A 328 14.99 -7.33 -10.72
C ILE A 328 16.15 -8.31 -10.52
N MET A 329 16.87 -8.08 -9.44
CA MET A 329 18.05 -8.82 -9.02
C MET A 329 17.77 -9.52 -7.68
N ARG A 330 18.63 -10.46 -7.32
CA ARG A 330 18.69 -11.03 -5.97
C ARG A 330 20.12 -11.33 -5.55
N ILE A 331 20.37 -11.41 -4.26
CA ILE A 331 21.65 -11.84 -3.69
C ILE A 331 21.38 -12.81 -2.51
N PRO A 332 22.03 -13.98 -2.46
CA PRO A 332 21.92 -14.90 -1.32
C PRO A 332 22.48 -14.28 -0.04
N PHE A 333 21.88 -14.60 1.10
CA PHE A 333 22.30 -14.16 2.42
C PHE A 333 22.33 -15.35 3.39
N ASP A 334 23.43 -15.46 4.15
CA ASP A 334 23.57 -16.38 5.26
C ASP A 334 23.52 -15.60 6.58
N ALA A 335 22.47 -15.84 7.37
CA ALA A 335 22.23 -15.15 8.63
C ALA A 335 23.11 -15.65 9.78
N GLU A 336 23.75 -16.82 9.66
CA GLU A 336 24.67 -17.34 10.69
C GLU A 336 26.05 -16.71 10.54
N THR A 337 26.52 -16.54 9.30
CA THR A 337 27.82 -15.93 9.00
C THR A 337 27.74 -14.43 8.72
N MET A 338 26.52 -13.88 8.57
CA MET A 338 26.27 -12.47 8.21
C MET A 338 26.90 -12.08 6.86
N THR A 339 26.92 -13.02 5.90
CA THR A 339 27.58 -12.83 4.60
C THR A 339 26.61 -12.90 3.43
N PHE A 340 26.91 -12.10 2.40
CA PHE A 340 26.23 -12.15 1.12
C PHE A 340 27.03 -12.93 0.07
N GLY A 341 26.31 -13.66 -0.79
CA GLY A 341 26.87 -14.37 -1.94
C GLY A 341 27.02 -13.50 -3.19
N SER A 342 26.96 -14.12 -4.37
CA SER A 342 27.02 -13.40 -5.66
C SER A 342 25.63 -12.98 -6.15
N PRO A 343 25.46 -11.77 -6.72
CA PRO A 343 24.22 -11.33 -7.34
C PRO A 343 23.77 -12.19 -8.54
N ASP A 344 22.46 -12.31 -8.71
CA ASP A 344 21.80 -13.01 -9.82
C ASP A 344 20.65 -12.16 -10.41
N THR A 345 20.42 -12.27 -11.71
CA THR A 345 19.30 -11.57 -12.39
C THR A 345 18.05 -12.42 -12.37
N VAL A 346 17.01 -11.96 -11.71
CA VAL A 346 15.71 -12.65 -11.65
C VAL A 346 14.84 -12.30 -12.85
N TYR A 347 14.83 -11.02 -13.24
CA TYR A 347 14.06 -10.52 -14.37
C TYR A 347 14.80 -9.39 -15.09
N ASN A 348 15.14 -9.62 -16.36
CA ASN A 348 15.89 -8.68 -17.20
C ASN A 348 14.94 -7.81 -18.04
N ALA A 349 14.36 -6.78 -17.42
CA ALA A 349 13.47 -5.83 -18.09
C ALA A 349 14.23 -5.01 -19.14
N ALA A 350 15.50 -4.71 -18.91
CA ALA A 350 16.33 -3.90 -19.81
C ALA A 350 16.48 -4.53 -21.19
N MET A 351 16.58 -5.87 -21.29
CA MET A 351 16.59 -6.59 -22.57
C MET A 351 15.33 -6.37 -23.42
N ARG A 352 14.22 -5.98 -22.78
CA ARG A 352 12.93 -5.68 -23.42
C ARG A 352 12.72 -4.18 -23.62
N GLY A 353 13.72 -3.34 -23.29
CA GLY A 353 13.60 -1.89 -23.30
C GLY A 353 12.74 -1.32 -22.16
N ARG A 354 12.48 -2.11 -21.12
CA ARG A 354 11.59 -1.79 -19.99
C ARG A 354 12.38 -1.61 -18.69
N SER A 355 11.73 -1.12 -17.65
CA SER A 355 12.29 -0.96 -16.30
C SER A 355 11.38 -1.60 -15.27
N ALA A 356 11.93 -2.46 -14.40
CA ALA A 356 11.19 -3.17 -13.35
C ALA A 356 11.70 -2.79 -11.95
N THR A 357 10.77 -2.50 -11.03
CA THR A 357 11.06 -2.07 -9.65
C THR A 357 10.11 -2.68 -8.63
N PHE A 358 10.32 -2.37 -7.34
CA PHE A 358 9.52 -2.84 -6.21
C PHE A 358 9.34 -4.38 -6.15
N PRO A 359 10.42 -5.17 -6.15
CA PRO A 359 10.26 -6.61 -5.99
C PRO A 359 9.63 -6.92 -4.62
N ARG A 360 8.57 -7.73 -4.63
CA ARG A 360 7.89 -8.23 -3.42
C ARG A 360 7.53 -9.70 -3.61
N VAL A 361 8.20 -10.58 -2.88
CA VAL A 361 7.92 -12.02 -2.89
C VAL A 361 6.66 -12.29 -2.06
N SER A 362 5.78 -13.15 -2.54
CA SER A 362 4.59 -13.59 -1.80
C SER A 362 4.98 -14.32 -0.51
N PRO A 363 4.15 -14.30 0.55
CA PRO A 363 4.49 -14.93 1.84
C PRO A 363 4.82 -16.43 1.75
N ASP A 364 4.26 -17.13 0.76
CA ASP A 364 4.53 -18.55 0.49
C ASP A 364 5.80 -18.81 -0.35
N GLY A 365 6.50 -17.75 -0.79
CA GLY A 365 7.72 -17.82 -1.58
C GLY A 365 7.55 -18.22 -3.05
N ASN A 366 6.31 -18.39 -3.53
CA ASN A 366 6.04 -18.95 -4.85
C ASN A 366 5.96 -17.90 -5.97
N TYR A 367 5.66 -16.64 -5.63
CA TYR A 367 5.43 -15.58 -6.59
C TYR A 367 6.25 -14.34 -6.28
N LEU A 368 6.62 -13.60 -7.32
CA LEU A 368 7.25 -12.29 -7.23
C LEU A 368 6.35 -11.27 -7.93
N LEU A 369 5.85 -10.30 -7.16
CA LEU A 369 5.10 -9.15 -7.63
C LEU A 369 6.06 -7.97 -7.80
N PHE A 370 5.98 -7.27 -8.92
CA PHE A 370 6.81 -6.11 -9.22
C PHE A 370 6.06 -5.13 -10.12
N THR A 371 6.55 -3.89 -10.22
CA THR A 371 6.04 -2.88 -11.16
C THR A 371 6.97 -2.81 -12.37
N GLU A 372 6.43 -2.78 -13.58
CA GLU A 372 7.19 -2.53 -14.80
C GLU A 372 6.65 -1.31 -15.55
N ALA A 373 7.55 -0.41 -15.94
CA ALA A 373 7.25 0.76 -16.77
C ALA A 373 8.24 0.87 -17.94
N ASP A 374 8.08 1.89 -18.77
CA ASP A 374 9.01 2.14 -19.88
C ASP A 374 10.45 2.35 -19.39
N TYR A 375 10.66 3.12 -18.32
CA TYR A 375 11.99 3.53 -17.86
C TYR A 375 11.98 3.94 -16.38
N GLY A 376 13.14 4.36 -15.85
CA GLY A 376 13.27 5.01 -14.56
C GLY A 376 12.93 4.11 -13.37
N THR A 377 12.84 4.73 -12.19
CA THR A 377 12.65 4.03 -10.92
C THR A 377 11.40 4.47 -10.15
N PHE A 378 10.78 5.59 -10.52
CA PHE A 378 9.68 6.20 -9.77
C PHE A 378 8.35 6.06 -10.51
N HIS A 379 7.94 4.80 -10.69
CA HIS A 379 6.85 4.39 -11.57
C HIS A 379 5.48 4.96 -11.20
N ILE A 380 5.28 5.49 -9.98
CA ILE A 380 4.00 6.04 -9.52
C ILE A 380 3.50 7.26 -10.33
N TRP A 381 4.34 7.86 -11.17
CA TRP A 381 3.93 8.88 -12.14
C TRP A 381 3.98 8.45 -13.60
N HIS A 382 4.46 7.23 -13.86
CA HIS A 382 4.67 6.74 -15.20
C HIS A 382 3.42 6.07 -15.73
N LYS A 383 2.75 6.68 -16.71
CA LYS A 383 1.48 6.19 -17.29
C LYS A 383 1.56 4.79 -17.90
N SER A 384 2.75 4.26 -18.12
CA SER A 384 2.99 2.90 -18.61
C SER A 384 3.33 1.89 -17.51
N ALA A 385 3.23 2.29 -16.24
CA ALA A 385 3.54 1.46 -15.09
C ALA A 385 2.37 0.53 -14.76
N ASP A 386 2.67 -0.76 -14.88
CA ASP A 386 1.76 -1.87 -14.66
C ASP A 386 2.33 -2.82 -13.60
N LEU A 387 1.45 -3.50 -12.86
CA LEU A 387 1.86 -4.61 -12.00
C LEU A 387 2.04 -5.90 -12.81
N TYR A 388 3.08 -6.65 -12.46
CA TYR A 388 3.46 -7.93 -13.06
C TYR A 388 3.66 -8.99 -11.99
N LEU A 389 3.29 -10.22 -12.32
CA LEU A 389 3.49 -11.39 -11.48
C LEU A 389 4.38 -12.40 -12.17
N MET A 390 5.47 -12.78 -11.50
CA MET A 390 6.32 -13.88 -11.89
C MET A 390 6.07 -15.08 -10.99
N ASN A 391 5.83 -16.25 -11.58
CA ASN A 391 5.90 -17.50 -10.84
C ASN A 391 7.38 -17.88 -10.67
N LEU A 392 7.87 -17.98 -9.43
CA LEU A 392 9.28 -18.18 -9.14
C LEU A 392 9.78 -19.59 -9.47
N ARG A 393 8.86 -20.57 -9.56
CA ARG A 393 9.17 -21.96 -9.94
C ARG A 393 9.25 -22.12 -11.46
N THR A 394 8.23 -21.70 -12.19
CA THR A 394 8.16 -21.86 -13.66
C THR A 394 8.88 -20.75 -14.43
N LYS A 395 9.22 -19.65 -13.75
CA LYS A 395 9.78 -18.42 -14.33
C LYS A 395 8.86 -17.70 -15.32
N SER A 396 7.58 -18.10 -15.41
CA SER A 396 6.60 -17.40 -16.25
C SER A 396 6.24 -16.05 -15.66
N VAL A 397 6.21 -15.02 -16.51
CA VAL A 397 5.87 -13.64 -16.15
C VAL A 397 4.61 -13.23 -16.91
N ARG A 398 3.69 -12.52 -16.24
CA ARG A 398 2.52 -11.94 -16.88
C ARG A 398 2.17 -10.56 -16.28
N PRO A 399 1.60 -9.64 -17.08
CA PRO A 399 0.92 -8.48 -16.53
C PRO A 399 -0.32 -8.92 -15.74
N LEU A 400 -0.73 -8.09 -14.78
CA LEU A 400 -1.96 -8.27 -14.01
C LEU A 400 -3.13 -7.55 -14.67
N GLU A 401 -3.59 -8.05 -15.82
CA GLU A 401 -4.73 -7.48 -16.56
C GLU A 401 -6.00 -7.35 -15.71
N GLU A 402 -6.15 -8.20 -14.69
CA GLU A 402 -7.30 -8.14 -13.77
C GLU A 402 -7.26 -6.94 -12.82
N VAL A 403 -6.06 -6.38 -12.60
CA VAL A 403 -5.78 -5.34 -11.60
C VAL A 403 -5.41 -4.02 -12.26
N ASN A 404 -4.60 -4.06 -13.31
CA ASN A 404 -4.06 -2.89 -14.00
C ASN A 404 -5.18 -2.07 -14.63
N SER A 405 -5.02 -0.75 -14.57
CA SER A 405 -5.93 0.19 -15.23
C SER A 405 -5.29 0.78 -16.49
N ARG A 406 -5.96 1.76 -17.10
CA ARG A 406 -5.38 2.58 -18.17
C ARG A 406 -4.42 3.67 -17.67
N ASP A 407 -4.21 3.73 -16.36
CA ASP A 407 -3.34 4.70 -15.68
C ASP A 407 -2.33 3.92 -14.81
N VAL A 408 -1.68 4.60 -13.87
CA VAL A 408 -0.55 4.07 -13.10
C VAL A 408 -0.97 3.13 -11.98
N GLU A 409 -0.28 2.00 -11.89
CA GLU A 409 -0.24 1.13 -10.73
C GLU A 409 1.20 0.94 -10.23
N SER A 410 1.46 1.20 -8.95
CA SER A 410 2.79 1.01 -8.35
C SER A 410 2.68 0.85 -6.83
N TYR A 411 3.81 0.67 -6.14
CA TYR A 411 3.90 0.45 -4.69
C TYR A 411 2.85 -0.52 -4.14
N HIS A 412 3.22 -1.80 -4.05
CA HIS A 412 2.37 -2.88 -3.60
C HIS A 412 2.91 -3.60 -2.37
N SER A 413 2.00 -4.19 -1.60
CA SER A 413 2.31 -5.05 -0.46
C SER A 413 1.36 -6.25 -0.43
N TRP A 414 1.90 -7.41 -0.02
CA TRP A 414 1.13 -8.63 0.18
C TRP A 414 0.61 -8.67 1.61
N SER A 415 -0.64 -9.06 1.82
CA SER A 415 -1.13 -9.43 3.17
C SER A 415 -0.36 -10.64 3.71
N SER A 416 -0.32 -10.78 5.04
CA SER A 416 0.43 -11.79 5.77
C SER A 416 0.10 -13.23 5.38
N ASN A 417 -1.16 -13.49 5.02
CA ASN A 417 -1.63 -14.79 4.56
C ASN A 417 -1.46 -15.02 3.04
N GLY A 418 -0.96 -14.02 2.30
CA GLY A 418 -0.73 -14.09 0.87
C GLY A 418 -2.02 -14.13 0.02
N ARG A 419 -3.18 -13.81 0.60
CA ARG A 419 -4.49 -13.87 -0.10
C ARG A 419 -5.00 -12.55 -0.61
N TRP A 420 -4.32 -11.47 -0.27
CA TRP A 420 -4.64 -10.11 -0.69
C TRP A 420 -3.37 -9.34 -1.02
N ILE A 421 -3.50 -8.40 -1.94
CA ILE A 421 -2.53 -7.32 -2.14
C ILE A 421 -3.23 -5.99 -1.92
N VAL A 422 -2.45 -5.00 -1.48
CA VAL A 422 -2.79 -3.58 -1.59
C VAL A 422 -1.78 -2.93 -2.52
N PHE A 423 -2.21 -1.97 -3.33
CA PHE A 423 -1.33 -1.24 -4.23
C PHE A 423 -1.80 0.21 -4.42
N SER A 424 -0.88 1.07 -4.84
CA SER A 424 -1.17 2.48 -5.10
C SER A 424 -1.58 2.68 -6.56
N SER A 425 -2.72 3.32 -6.75
CA SER A 425 -3.37 3.52 -8.05
C SER A 425 -3.67 4.98 -8.31
N ARG A 426 -3.58 5.41 -9.57
CA ARG A 426 -4.09 6.73 -10.03
C ARG A 426 -5.29 6.61 -10.96
N ARG A 427 -5.95 5.45 -11.01
CA ARG A 427 -6.97 5.12 -12.02
C ARG A 427 -8.20 6.04 -12.09
N ASP A 428 -8.50 6.75 -11.00
CA ASP A 428 -9.69 7.59 -10.90
C ASP A 428 -9.47 8.96 -11.55
N ASP A 429 -8.64 9.80 -10.94
CA ASP A 429 -8.42 11.20 -11.33
C ASP A 429 -7.03 11.48 -11.93
N GLY A 430 -6.16 10.46 -12.01
CA GLY A 430 -4.79 10.58 -12.51
C GLY A 430 -3.84 11.40 -11.62
N SER A 431 -4.32 11.98 -10.53
CA SER A 431 -3.68 13.07 -9.77
C SER A 431 -3.36 12.69 -8.32
N TYR A 432 -4.18 11.87 -7.67
CA TYR A 432 -3.95 11.36 -6.33
C TYR A 432 -3.74 9.85 -6.36
N THR A 433 -2.79 9.37 -5.56
CA THR A 433 -2.62 7.92 -5.37
C THR A 433 -3.59 7.43 -4.31
N ARG A 434 -4.38 6.41 -4.66
CA ARG A 434 -5.39 5.80 -3.79
C ARG A 434 -5.06 4.32 -3.60
N PRO A 435 -5.28 3.76 -2.40
CA PRO A 435 -5.02 2.35 -2.14
C PRO A 435 -6.14 1.48 -2.68
N TYR A 436 -5.79 0.53 -3.54
CA TYR A 436 -6.68 -0.50 -4.06
C TYR A 436 -6.27 -1.86 -3.53
N ILE A 437 -7.27 -2.72 -3.31
CA ILE A 437 -7.14 -4.06 -2.76
C ILE A 437 -7.62 -5.06 -3.79
N ALA A 438 -6.86 -6.13 -3.99
CA ALA A 438 -7.26 -7.26 -4.84
C ALA A 438 -7.01 -8.59 -4.12
N GLY A 439 -7.94 -9.53 -4.28
CA GLY A 439 -7.77 -10.90 -3.80
C GLY A 439 -6.85 -11.69 -4.72
N PHE A 440 -6.03 -12.55 -4.14
CA PHE A 440 -5.23 -13.54 -4.85
C PHE A 440 -5.86 -14.92 -4.69
N THR A 441 -6.06 -15.63 -5.79
CA THR A 441 -6.73 -16.93 -5.83
C THR A 441 -5.74 -18.09 -5.72
N THR A 442 -6.21 -19.27 -5.32
CA THR A 442 -5.39 -20.50 -5.33
C THR A 442 -4.90 -20.88 -6.73
N ALA A 443 -5.56 -20.39 -7.78
CA ALA A 443 -5.16 -20.57 -9.17
C ALA A 443 -4.05 -19.61 -9.64
N GLY A 444 -3.53 -18.73 -8.78
CA GLY A 444 -2.50 -17.75 -9.15
C GLY A 444 -3.02 -16.57 -9.98
N ARG A 445 -4.33 -16.28 -9.87
CA ARG A 445 -5.02 -15.15 -10.52
C ARG A 445 -5.45 -14.12 -9.49
N PHE A 446 -5.52 -12.84 -9.89
CA PHE A 446 -6.07 -11.79 -9.05
C PHE A 446 -7.55 -11.53 -9.38
N THR A 447 -8.29 -11.04 -8.41
CA THR A 447 -9.69 -10.62 -8.57
C THR A 447 -9.75 -9.15 -9.00
N LYS A 448 -10.93 -8.69 -9.49
CA LYS A 448 -11.16 -7.26 -9.74
C LYS A 448 -10.83 -6.45 -8.47
N PRO A 449 -9.97 -5.43 -8.54
CA PRO A 449 -9.61 -4.64 -7.38
C PRO A 449 -10.75 -3.70 -6.96
N PHE A 450 -10.80 -3.37 -5.68
CA PHE A 450 -11.67 -2.34 -5.12
C PHE A 450 -10.87 -1.35 -4.28
N ILE A 451 -11.32 -0.09 -4.22
CA ILE A 451 -10.64 0.95 -3.44
C ILE A 451 -10.85 0.72 -1.93
N LEU A 452 -9.92 1.16 -1.09
CA LEU A 452 -10.04 1.13 0.37
C LEU A 452 -11.39 1.72 0.82
N PRO A 453 -12.25 0.95 1.52
CA PRO A 453 -13.57 1.42 1.91
C PRO A 453 -13.52 2.58 2.92
N GLN A 454 -14.44 3.54 2.73
CA GLN A 454 -14.58 4.74 3.53
C GLN A 454 -15.97 4.82 4.15
N GLU A 455 -16.06 5.46 5.32
CA GLU A 455 -17.34 5.65 5.99
C GLU A 455 -18.26 6.55 5.16
N GLU A 456 -17.71 7.66 4.66
CA GLU A 456 -18.42 8.60 3.80
C GLU A 456 -18.23 8.25 2.33
N THR A 457 -19.35 8.13 1.60
CA THR A 457 -19.40 7.77 0.18
C THR A 457 -18.68 8.81 -0.71
N GLY A 458 -18.71 10.08 -0.30
CA GLY A 458 -18.06 11.20 -0.99
C GLY A 458 -16.60 11.43 -0.60
N PHE A 459 -16.00 10.59 0.27
CA PHE A 459 -14.66 10.83 0.82
C PHE A 459 -13.62 11.15 -0.26
N TYR A 460 -13.52 10.30 -1.28
CA TYR A 460 -12.50 10.44 -2.32
C TYR A 460 -12.72 11.61 -3.27
N ALA A 461 -13.93 12.18 -3.34
CA ALA A 461 -14.19 13.38 -4.13
C ALA A 461 -13.63 14.64 -3.47
N CYS A 462 -13.55 14.66 -2.13
CA CYS A 462 -13.12 15.82 -1.35
C CYS A 462 -11.74 15.66 -0.72
N PHE A 463 -11.15 14.46 -0.76
CA PHE A 463 -9.87 14.17 -0.13
C PHE A 463 -8.69 14.44 -1.07
N LEU A 464 -8.00 15.56 -0.83
CA LEU A 464 -6.94 16.08 -1.70
C LEU A 464 -5.52 15.67 -1.26
N LYS A 465 -5.36 14.48 -0.67
CA LYS A 465 -4.03 13.90 -0.36
C LYS A 465 -3.83 12.55 -1.02
N SER A 466 -2.59 12.28 -1.38
CA SER A 466 -2.13 10.99 -1.88
C SER A 466 -1.80 10.05 -0.72
N PHE A 467 -2.24 8.80 -0.85
CA PHE A 467 -1.84 7.70 0.01
C PHE A 467 -0.55 7.10 -0.53
N ASN A 468 0.50 7.10 0.26
CA ASN A 468 1.84 6.67 -0.16
C ASN A 468 2.37 5.58 0.76
N ILE A 469 2.98 4.55 0.16
CA ILE A 469 3.50 3.35 0.85
C ILE A 469 2.38 2.67 1.66
N PRO A 470 1.32 2.14 1.01
CA PRO A 470 0.35 1.31 1.71
C PRO A 470 0.99 -0.03 2.10
N GLU A 471 1.07 -0.32 3.40
CA GLU A 471 1.67 -1.54 3.96
C GLU A 471 0.70 -2.20 4.95
N PHE A 472 0.48 -3.51 4.81
CA PHE A 472 -0.38 -4.26 5.72
C PHE A 472 0.28 -4.47 7.09
N MET A 473 -0.56 -4.54 8.13
CA MET A 473 -0.16 -4.86 9.49
C MET A 473 -1.22 -5.76 10.14
N VAL A 474 -0.79 -6.70 10.98
CA VAL A 474 -1.71 -7.60 11.70
C VAL A 474 -2.19 -7.03 13.04
N GLU A 475 -1.53 -5.98 13.53
CA GLU A 475 -1.84 -5.30 14.79
C GLU A 475 -1.54 -3.79 14.66
N PRO A 476 -2.15 -2.91 15.49
CA PRO A 476 -1.85 -1.49 15.44
C PRO A 476 -0.49 -1.18 16.10
N VAL A 477 0.08 -0.02 15.78
CA VAL A 477 1.27 0.50 16.44
C VAL A 477 0.94 0.84 17.90
N LYS A 478 1.81 0.39 18.81
CA LYS A 478 1.63 0.51 20.28
C LYS A 478 2.19 1.81 20.85
N PHE A 479 3.16 2.42 20.17
CA PHE A 479 3.74 3.70 20.58
C PHE A 479 2.85 4.86 20.17
N SER A 480 2.74 5.85 21.06
CA SER A 480 2.01 7.07 20.80
C SER A 480 2.80 8.04 19.92
N VAL A 481 2.08 8.97 19.28
CA VAL A 481 2.66 10.11 18.54
C VAL A 481 3.66 10.88 19.41
N ARG A 482 3.38 11.03 20.71
CA ARG A 482 4.26 11.75 21.65
C ARG A 482 5.57 11.01 21.91
N GLU A 483 5.54 9.69 22.02
CA GLU A 483 6.75 8.88 22.20
C GLU A 483 7.64 8.94 20.96
N PHE A 484 7.05 8.85 19.75
CA PHE A 484 7.79 9.07 18.51
C PHE A 484 8.39 10.48 18.42
N ALA A 485 7.61 11.51 18.77
CA ALA A 485 8.10 12.89 18.81
C ALA A 485 9.29 13.04 19.77
N GLY A 486 9.19 12.47 20.97
CA GLY A 486 10.28 12.45 21.95
C GLY A 486 11.53 11.74 21.42
N ALA A 487 11.36 10.60 20.74
CA ALA A 487 12.47 9.88 20.11
C ALA A 487 13.17 10.73 19.02
N PHE A 488 12.42 11.47 18.20
CA PHE A 488 13.01 12.38 17.22
C PHE A 488 13.73 13.57 17.84
N GLN A 489 13.23 14.10 18.95
CA GLN A 489 13.87 15.20 19.68
C GLN A 489 15.17 14.76 20.38
N GLY A 490 15.28 13.48 20.74
CA GLY A 490 16.49 12.91 21.32
C GLY A 490 17.69 12.89 20.36
N ASP A 491 18.86 12.65 20.96
CA ASP A 491 20.11 12.50 20.23
C ASP A 491 20.09 11.23 19.37
N ALA A 492 20.70 11.33 18.19
CA ALA A 492 20.86 10.18 17.32
C ALA A 492 22.04 9.32 17.76
N ILE A 493 21.83 8.02 17.85
CA ILE A 493 22.90 7.03 17.96
C ILE A 493 23.48 6.85 16.56
N TYR A 494 24.78 7.03 16.40
CA TYR A 494 25.44 6.90 15.11
C TYR A 494 25.73 5.42 14.84
N ALA A 495 25.34 4.91 13.67
CA ALA A 495 25.68 3.56 13.27
C ALA A 495 27.19 3.45 13.04
N GLU A 496 27.77 2.33 13.49
CA GLU A 496 29.20 2.07 13.33
C GLU A 496 29.43 1.20 12.08
N PRO A 497 30.43 1.50 11.23
CA PRO A 497 30.86 0.57 10.19
C PRO A 497 31.22 -0.79 10.78
N ALA A 498 30.76 -1.88 10.15
CA ALA A 498 31.19 -3.22 10.52
C ALA A 498 32.69 -3.36 10.26
N THR A 499 33.42 -3.84 11.27
CA THR A 499 34.88 -3.94 11.22
C THR A 499 35.28 -5.25 10.51
N THR A 500 36.49 -5.34 9.96
CA THR A 500 36.98 -6.56 9.29
C THR A 500 37.05 -7.79 10.21
N SER A 501 37.03 -7.59 11.52
CA SER A 501 36.93 -8.69 12.51
C SER A 501 35.49 -9.21 12.68
N ASP A 502 34.51 -8.42 12.27
CA ASP A 502 33.07 -8.71 12.37
C ASP A 502 32.54 -9.40 11.10
N VAL A 503 33.15 -9.08 9.96
CA VAL A 503 32.92 -9.75 8.68
C VAL A 503 33.94 -10.88 8.56
N ARG A 504 33.53 -12.15 8.73
CA ARG A 504 34.40 -13.30 8.42
C ARG A 504 34.64 -13.37 6.90
N SER A 505 35.61 -12.58 6.44
CA SER A 505 36.24 -12.51 5.11
C SER A 505 35.32 -12.72 3.89
N ASN A 506 34.81 -11.63 3.33
CA ASN A 506 34.26 -11.59 1.97
C ASN A 506 35.27 -10.92 1.02
N ASN A 507 36.12 -11.71 0.35
CA ASN A 507 36.86 -11.26 -0.83
C ASN A 507 35.99 -11.52 -2.07
N LEU A 508 35.10 -10.58 -2.40
CA LEU A 508 34.45 -10.53 -3.72
C LEU A 508 35.16 -9.47 -4.57
N SER A 509 36.25 -9.87 -5.20
CA SER A 509 36.92 -9.09 -6.23
C SER A 509 36.07 -9.04 -7.50
N ASN A 510 35.71 -7.83 -7.95
CA ASN A 510 35.42 -7.43 -9.33
C ASN A 510 34.98 -8.54 -10.31
N THR A 511 33.75 -9.04 -10.21
CA THR A 511 33.12 -9.75 -11.33
C THR A 511 32.40 -8.74 -12.22
N SER A 512 33.07 -8.40 -13.32
CA SER A 512 32.52 -7.61 -14.42
C SER A 512 31.37 -8.37 -15.09
N LEU A 513 30.15 -7.83 -14.96
CA LEU A 513 29.03 -8.15 -15.85
C LEU A 513 29.41 -7.72 -17.27
N LYS A 514 30.04 -8.61 -18.04
CA LYS A 514 30.20 -8.44 -19.48
C LYS A 514 28.88 -8.79 -20.17
N PRO A 515 28.33 -7.94 -21.05
CA PRO A 515 27.23 -8.34 -21.91
C PRO A 515 27.71 -9.48 -22.82
N GLN A 516 26.98 -10.61 -22.82
CA GLN A 516 27.13 -11.65 -23.82
C GLN A 516 26.92 -11.01 -25.21
N LYS A 517 27.96 -11.07 -26.04
CA LYS A 517 27.85 -10.72 -27.46
C LYS A 517 26.92 -11.74 -28.13
N ARG A 518 26.03 -11.22 -28.98
CA ARG A 518 25.19 -11.98 -29.90
C ARG A 518 26.06 -12.92 -30.75
N GLY A 519 25.72 -14.20 -30.74
CA GLY A 519 25.96 -15.18 -31.79
C GLY A 519 24.62 -15.62 -32.32
#